data_AF-A0A835FTN1-F1
#
_entry.id   AF-A0A835FTN1-F1
#
_cell.length_a   1.000
_cell.length_b   1.000
_cell.length_c   1.000
_cell.angle_alpha   90.00
_cell.angle_beta   90.00
_cell.angle_gamma   90.00
#
_symmetry.space_group_name_H-M   'P 1'
#
loop_
_entity.id
_entity.type
_entity.pdbx_description
1 polymer ?
#
loop_
_entity_poly.entity_id
_entity_poly.type
_entity_poly.pdbx_seq_one_letter_code
_entity_poly.pdbx_strand_id
1 'polypeptide(L)'
;MDASKEEAASTDAGEWLQCDYSQGKWVWDESVTGPRYDSESCDMKSTEKCVINGKPDKGYLHWRWQPTGCNISALDPTSFLRLVRGKHLAFVGDSTARNQAEALVCYLSTVAKPVTVHRYEERLGRKFWQWFFPAPHSVNVSTYWSPLLVRAEGHSEDYAMTQETVILDALTEPWTADVDAMDVMVISVGHWFPRPAMYYEDGEVVGVYSRPDITNKTDIGYLGVYRKVLRRTLEYVDANSTRDKLVVVATIAPAHFDAKHGWNHRDACSRTKPFEDGEAEVAAADAELRNVVLEEVATAAAKRRKRWGVRFEVLDVTRMATMRPDGHPGPYLFAHSYDLRPVPETVANDCLHWCAPGIVDTFNDILTKMISSRFRLSRSGRPSRHLQVRDRDEPFFLPPPPRLRLTLHLASPVVAPPAASPATSSLRRRGHLGLHQAPQEACASSHLHPLLFPDLSGLEESARAERAGSGGHSAHRTPLQQRQLDTLKSPRAAAT
;
A
#
# COMPACT_ATOMS: atom_id res chain seq x y z
N MET A 1 11.37 47.07 56.11
CA MET A 1 12.83 46.92 56.26
C MET A 1 13.04 45.44 56.53
N ASP A 2 13.06 44.64 55.46
CA ASP A 2 14.27 44.09 54.79
C ASP A 2 14.69 42.79 55.52
N ALA A 3 14.92 41.61 54.97
CA ALA A 3 15.18 41.09 53.62
C ALA A 3 14.43 39.71 53.52
N SER A 4 14.38 38.91 52.46
CA SER A 4 15.39 38.54 51.45
C SER A 4 14.73 37.74 50.32
N LYS A 5 15.31 37.90 49.13
CA LYS A 5 15.04 37.17 47.87
C LYS A 5 15.03 35.65 48.02
N GLU A 6 14.11 35.00 47.32
CA GLU A 6 14.32 33.66 46.77
C GLU A 6 13.93 33.68 45.29
N GLU A 7 14.95 33.70 44.45
CA GLU A 7 14.90 33.75 43.00
C GLU A 7 14.98 32.30 42.51
N ALA A 8 13.83 31.67 42.28
CA ALA A 8 13.77 30.32 41.72
C ALA A 8 14.00 30.42 40.20
N ALA A 9 15.19 30.02 39.79
CA ALA A 9 15.62 29.99 38.40
C ALA A 9 14.66 29.16 37.52
N SER A 10 14.08 29.85 36.53
CA SER A 10 13.40 29.26 35.39
C SER A 10 14.39 28.44 34.56
N THR A 11 14.35 27.11 34.71
CA THR A 11 14.93 26.19 33.72
C THR A 11 13.92 25.99 32.59
N ASP A 12 13.86 26.93 31.66
CA ASP A 12 13.28 26.72 30.34
C ASP A 12 14.27 25.86 29.53
N ALA A 13 14.19 24.55 29.75
CA ALA A 13 14.72 23.56 28.83
C ALA A 13 13.52 23.01 28.06
N GLY A 14 13.09 23.75 27.02
CA GLY A 14 12.13 23.25 26.05
C GLY A 14 12.63 21.96 25.41
N GLU A 15 12.26 20.82 26.01
CA GLU A 15 12.16 19.56 25.29
C GLU A 15 11.29 19.82 24.07
N TRP A 16 11.86 19.63 22.88
CA TRP A 16 11.09 19.60 21.64
C TRP A 16 10.13 18.41 21.74
N LEU A 17 8.94 18.61 22.33
CA LEU A 17 7.92 17.57 22.41
C LEU A 17 7.63 17.12 20.97
N GLN A 18 8.05 15.89 20.65
CA GLN A 18 7.72 15.26 19.39
C GLN A 18 6.19 15.18 19.32
N CYS A 19 5.59 15.79 18.29
CA CYS A 19 4.13 15.81 18.19
C CYS A 19 3.56 14.40 18.09
N ASP A 20 2.56 14.10 18.92
CA ASP A 20 1.72 12.92 18.78
C ASP A 20 0.67 13.16 17.69
N TYR A 21 0.82 12.46 16.57
CA TYR A 21 -0.11 12.53 15.44
C TYR A 21 -1.29 11.56 15.58
N SER A 22 -1.28 10.66 16.57
CA SER A 22 -2.30 9.61 16.75
C SER A 22 -3.62 10.16 17.31
N GLN A 23 -3.55 11.27 18.05
CA GLN A 23 -4.68 11.94 18.68
C GLN A 23 -4.98 13.26 17.99
N GLY A 24 -6.26 13.51 17.73
CA GLY A 24 -6.70 14.69 16.99
C GLY A 24 -8.13 14.55 16.50
N LYS A 25 -8.50 15.41 15.55
CA LYS A 25 -9.83 15.40 14.93
C LYS A 25 -9.75 15.75 13.45
N TRP A 26 -10.72 15.28 12.69
CA TRP A 26 -10.92 15.73 11.31
C TRP A 26 -11.58 17.10 11.31
N VAL A 27 -10.96 18.04 10.61
CA VAL A 27 -11.49 19.39 10.43
C VAL A 27 -11.76 19.64 8.95
N TRP A 28 -12.89 20.28 8.67
CA TRP A 28 -13.22 20.73 7.33
C TRP A 28 -12.29 21.89 6.96
N ASP A 29 -11.59 21.77 5.84
CA ASP A 29 -10.66 22.78 5.34
C ASP A 29 -11.26 23.48 4.12
N GLU A 30 -11.84 24.66 4.35
CA GLU A 30 -12.45 25.49 3.30
C GLU A 30 -11.44 25.99 2.26
N SER A 31 -10.14 25.95 2.57
CA SER A 31 -9.10 26.35 1.61
C SER A 31 -8.85 25.29 0.53
N VAL A 32 -9.29 24.04 0.76
CA VAL A 32 -9.20 22.97 -0.24
C VAL A 32 -10.24 23.24 -1.31
N THR A 33 -9.78 23.51 -2.53
CA THR A 33 -10.62 23.82 -3.69
C THR A 33 -10.77 22.63 -4.66
N GLY A 34 -10.04 21.55 -4.40
CA GLY A 34 -10.07 20.35 -5.23
C GLY A 34 -9.11 19.26 -4.75
N PRO A 35 -8.98 18.17 -5.52
CA PRO A 35 -8.06 17.08 -5.22
C PRO A 35 -6.60 17.57 -5.15
N ARG A 36 -5.78 16.97 -4.26
CA ARG A 36 -4.35 17.32 -4.11
C ARG A 36 -3.53 17.07 -5.38
N TYR A 37 -3.97 16.11 -6.19
CA TYR A 37 -3.39 15.75 -7.48
C TYR A 37 -4.46 15.10 -8.34
N ASP A 38 -4.24 15.15 -9.65
CA ASP A 38 -5.05 14.40 -10.62
C ASP A 38 -4.56 12.95 -10.70
N SER A 39 -5.44 12.00 -10.35
CA SER A 39 -5.12 10.57 -10.37
C SER A 39 -5.30 9.91 -11.74
N GLU A 40 -5.79 10.63 -12.76
CA GLU A 40 -6.01 10.08 -14.11
C GLU A 40 -4.72 9.48 -14.68
N SER A 41 -3.67 10.30 -14.76
CA SER A 41 -2.36 9.92 -15.31
C SER A 41 -1.46 9.14 -14.35
N CYS A 42 -1.91 8.85 -13.13
CA CYS A 42 -1.09 8.17 -12.14
C CYS A 42 -1.02 6.66 -12.37
N ASP A 43 0.17 6.09 -12.20
CA ASP A 43 0.43 4.64 -12.21
C ASP A 43 0.01 4.01 -10.86
N MET A 44 -1.31 4.00 -10.62
CA MET A 44 -1.99 3.53 -9.41
C MET A 44 -3.17 2.63 -9.80
N LYS A 45 -3.58 1.72 -8.91
CA LYS A 45 -4.76 0.87 -9.12
C LYS A 45 -6.00 1.69 -9.48
N SER A 46 -6.76 1.22 -10.47
CA SER A 46 -7.95 1.95 -10.91
C SER A 46 -8.99 2.08 -9.80
N THR A 47 -9.10 1.07 -8.92
CA THR A 47 -10.08 1.02 -7.82
C THR A 47 -9.91 2.14 -6.80
N GLU A 48 -8.72 2.72 -6.70
CA GLU A 48 -8.39 3.78 -5.75
C GLU A 48 -8.67 5.19 -6.34
N LYS A 49 -8.88 5.29 -7.66
CA LYS A 49 -9.08 6.55 -8.40
C LYS A 49 -10.51 7.09 -8.30
N CYS A 50 -11.05 7.21 -7.10
CA CYS A 50 -12.46 7.55 -6.85
C CYS A 50 -12.96 8.83 -7.57
N VAL A 51 -12.09 9.84 -7.72
CA VAL A 51 -12.45 11.07 -8.44
C VAL A 51 -12.83 10.78 -9.88
N ILE A 52 -11.96 10.06 -10.60
CA ILE A 52 -12.10 9.67 -12.00
C ILE A 52 -13.11 8.53 -12.18
N ASN A 53 -13.26 7.67 -11.17
CA ASN A 53 -14.27 6.61 -11.17
C ASN A 53 -15.72 7.11 -11.05
N GLY A 54 -15.92 8.43 -10.91
CA GLY A 54 -17.26 9.01 -10.84
C GLY A 54 -17.91 8.91 -9.46
N LYS A 55 -17.14 8.72 -8.37
CA LYS A 55 -17.70 8.79 -7.01
C LYS A 55 -18.39 10.15 -6.83
N PRO A 56 -19.69 10.21 -6.52
CA PRO A 56 -20.45 11.47 -6.55
C PRO A 56 -20.10 12.40 -5.39
N ASP A 57 -19.87 11.84 -4.20
CA ASP A 57 -19.35 12.59 -3.06
C ASP A 57 -17.88 12.96 -3.30
N LYS A 58 -17.59 14.26 -3.22
CA LYS A 58 -16.23 14.83 -3.23
C LYS A 58 -15.84 15.47 -1.89
N GLY A 59 -16.75 15.47 -0.91
CA GLY A 59 -16.55 16.11 0.39
C GLY A 59 -15.39 15.48 1.18
N TYR A 60 -15.15 14.18 0.97
CA TYR A 60 -14.05 13.44 1.59
C TYR A 60 -12.65 14.06 1.35
N LEU A 61 -12.49 14.85 0.27
CA LEU A 61 -11.23 15.53 -0.08
C LEU A 61 -10.93 16.76 0.78
N HIS A 62 -11.95 17.35 1.41
CA HIS A 62 -11.82 18.60 2.18
C HIS A 62 -11.42 18.39 3.64
N TRP A 63 -11.33 17.15 4.09
CA TRP A 63 -11.01 16.84 5.49
C TRP A 63 -9.50 16.81 5.70
N ARG A 64 -9.03 17.60 6.67
CA ARG A 64 -7.65 17.60 7.15
C ARG A 64 -7.59 17.10 8.59
N TRP A 65 -6.57 16.32 8.90
CA TRP A 65 -6.31 15.91 10.27
C TRP A 65 -5.67 17.04 11.08
N GLN A 66 -6.21 17.31 12.26
CA GLN A 66 -5.68 18.27 13.22
C GLN A 66 -5.28 17.55 14.50
N PRO A 67 -3.98 17.29 14.71
CA PRO A 67 -3.47 16.70 15.94
C PRO A 67 -3.76 17.55 17.18
N THR A 68 -3.89 16.90 18.34
CA THR A 68 -4.06 17.57 19.63
C THR A 68 -2.72 18.17 20.07
N GLY A 69 -2.57 19.49 19.96
CA GLY A 69 -1.39 20.22 20.47
C GLY A 69 -0.30 20.51 19.44
N CYS A 70 -0.48 20.14 18.17
CA CYS A 70 0.42 20.58 17.11
C CYS A 70 -0.30 20.73 15.77
N ASN A 71 0.39 21.34 14.81
CA ASN A 71 -0.06 21.42 13.42
C ASN A 71 0.73 20.46 12.54
N ILE A 72 0.01 19.76 11.68
CA ILE A 72 0.58 19.03 10.56
C ILE A 72 0.36 19.80 9.28
N SER A 73 1.45 20.22 8.64
CA SER A 73 1.36 20.78 7.29
C SER A 73 1.28 19.64 6.29
N ALA A 74 0.50 19.84 5.23
CA ALA A 74 0.49 18.94 4.09
C ALA A 74 1.90 18.74 3.52
N LEU A 75 2.13 17.56 2.93
CA LEU A 75 3.30 17.23 2.16
C LEU A 75 3.41 18.21 0.99
N ASP A 76 4.58 18.85 0.86
CA ASP A 76 4.97 19.58 -0.35
C ASP A 76 5.86 18.66 -1.20
N PRO A 77 5.44 18.26 -2.41
CA PRO A 77 6.12 17.20 -3.17
C PRO A 77 7.55 17.60 -3.57
N THR A 78 7.79 18.89 -3.83
CA THR A 78 9.13 19.43 -4.12
C THR A 78 10.05 19.29 -2.91
N SER A 79 9.60 19.72 -1.73
CA SER A 79 10.37 19.61 -0.49
C SER A 79 10.56 18.17 -0.06
N PHE A 80 9.58 17.29 -0.28
CA PHE A 80 9.69 15.88 0.01
C PHE A 80 10.80 15.23 -0.82
N LEU A 81 10.77 15.36 -2.15
CA LEU A 81 11.80 14.80 -3.03
C LEU A 81 13.21 15.36 -2.72
N ARG A 82 13.30 16.60 -2.25
CA ARG A 82 14.57 17.17 -1.77
C ARG A 82 15.01 16.56 -0.44
N LEU A 83 14.07 16.32 0.48
CA LEU A 83 14.32 15.72 1.79
C LEU A 83 14.85 14.29 1.66
N VAL A 84 14.29 13.52 0.72
CA VAL A 84 14.65 12.11 0.49
C VAL A 84 15.57 11.90 -0.72
N ARG A 85 16.28 12.94 -1.17
CA ARG A 85 17.19 12.84 -2.32
C ARG A 85 18.21 11.71 -2.14
N GLY A 86 18.36 10.87 -3.16
CA GLY A 86 19.31 9.75 -3.13
C GLY A 86 18.89 8.61 -2.20
N LYS A 87 17.60 8.51 -1.83
CA LYS A 87 17.06 7.53 -0.88
C LYS A 87 16.14 6.52 -1.53
N HIS A 88 16.06 5.35 -0.89
CA HIS A 88 15.08 4.31 -1.20
C HIS A 88 14.02 4.21 -0.11
N LEU A 89 12.77 4.48 -0.47
CA LEU A 89 11.60 4.29 0.37
C LEU A 89 10.93 2.97 -0.05
N ALA A 90 10.77 2.04 0.87
CA ALA A 90 10.17 0.73 0.63
C ALA A 90 8.93 0.54 1.49
N PHE A 91 7.78 0.31 0.85
CA PHE A 91 6.53 -0.07 1.50
C PHE A 91 6.39 -1.59 1.44
N VAL A 92 6.34 -2.26 2.59
CA VAL A 92 6.35 -3.72 2.71
C VAL A 92 5.11 -4.16 3.45
N GLY A 93 4.30 -5.01 2.83
CA GLY A 93 3.12 -5.55 3.49
C GLY A 93 1.97 -5.89 2.56
N ASP A 94 0.76 -5.61 3.01
CA ASP A 94 -0.48 -5.91 2.28
C ASP A 94 -0.87 -4.80 1.29
N SER A 95 -2.09 -4.88 0.76
CA SER A 95 -2.60 -3.94 -0.23
C SER A 95 -2.74 -2.51 0.29
N THR A 96 -2.86 -2.30 1.60
CA THR A 96 -2.91 -0.96 2.19
C THR A 96 -1.54 -0.28 2.23
N ALA A 97 -0.45 -1.05 2.36
CA ALA A 97 0.91 -0.56 2.16
C ALA A 97 1.11 -0.04 0.73
N ARG A 98 0.59 -0.78 -0.25
CA ARG A 98 0.62 -0.40 -1.67
C ARG A 98 -0.22 0.84 -1.95
N ASN A 99 -1.45 0.92 -1.44
CA ASN A 99 -2.32 2.08 -1.56
C ASN A 99 -1.64 3.35 -1.03
N GLN A 100 -0.92 3.27 0.11
CA GLN A 100 -0.15 4.40 0.62
C GLN A 100 1.03 4.81 -0.28
N ALA A 101 1.76 3.85 -0.83
CA ALA A 101 2.88 4.10 -1.73
C ALA A 101 2.42 4.73 -3.06
N GLU A 102 1.36 4.19 -3.66
CA GLU A 102 0.80 4.67 -4.93
C GLU A 102 0.30 6.11 -4.77
N ALA A 103 -0.44 6.42 -3.71
CA ALA A 103 -0.87 7.78 -3.40
C ALA A 103 0.33 8.76 -3.24
N LEU A 104 1.39 8.33 -2.55
CA LEU A 104 2.62 9.13 -2.44
C LEU A 104 3.23 9.39 -3.83
N VAL A 105 3.42 8.36 -4.64
CA VAL A 105 3.99 8.47 -5.98
C VAL A 105 3.15 9.38 -6.87
N CYS A 106 1.81 9.27 -6.83
CA CYS A 106 0.92 10.17 -7.56
C CYS A 106 1.15 11.63 -7.17
N TYR A 107 1.25 11.91 -5.87
CA TYR A 107 1.43 13.29 -5.43
C TYR A 107 2.82 13.83 -5.83
N LEU A 108 3.87 13.04 -5.71
CA LEU A 108 5.21 13.42 -6.17
C LEU A 108 5.28 13.62 -7.69
N SER A 109 4.46 12.90 -8.44
CA SER A 109 4.37 12.98 -9.91
C SER A 109 3.88 14.35 -10.41
N THR A 110 3.27 15.17 -9.55
CA THR A 110 2.88 16.54 -9.87
C THR A 110 4.06 17.48 -10.13
N VAL A 111 5.25 17.16 -9.61
CA VAL A 111 6.46 17.99 -9.77
C VAL A 111 7.62 17.27 -10.45
N ALA A 112 7.62 15.93 -10.47
CA ALA A 112 8.64 15.15 -11.15
C ALA A 112 8.06 13.82 -11.65
N LYS A 113 8.17 13.53 -12.94
CA LYS A 113 7.66 12.27 -13.50
C LYS A 113 8.58 11.09 -13.12
N PRO A 114 8.07 10.04 -12.47
CA PRO A 114 8.85 8.83 -12.24
C PRO A 114 8.94 7.99 -13.51
N VAL A 115 9.94 7.11 -13.53
CA VAL A 115 10.02 5.98 -14.45
C VAL A 115 9.68 4.72 -13.67
N THR A 116 8.72 3.94 -14.15
CA THR A 116 8.44 2.61 -13.60
C THR A 116 9.56 1.67 -14.06
N VAL A 117 10.36 1.18 -13.10
CA VAL A 117 11.59 0.40 -13.38
C VAL A 117 11.28 -1.09 -13.45
N HIS A 118 10.48 -1.57 -12.51
CA HIS A 118 10.11 -2.98 -12.41
C HIS A 118 8.63 -3.11 -12.11
N ARG A 119 7.99 -4.00 -12.87
CA ARG A 119 6.61 -4.43 -12.70
C ARG A 119 6.56 -5.93 -13.00
N TYR A 120 6.63 -6.74 -11.95
CA TYR A 120 6.57 -8.19 -12.10
C TYR A 120 5.10 -8.64 -12.13
N GLU A 121 4.53 -8.65 -13.34
CA GLU A 121 3.19 -9.19 -13.61
C GLU A 121 3.28 -10.61 -14.18
N GLU A 122 3.35 -11.63 -13.33
CA GLU A 122 3.02 -13.01 -13.72
C GLU A 122 1.95 -13.57 -12.81
N ARG A 123 0.92 -14.21 -13.41
CA ARG A 123 -0.33 -14.85 -12.93
C ARG A 123 -1.02 -14.34 -11.64
N LEU A 124 -0.28 -13.86 -10.65
CA LEU A 124 -0.74 -13.22 -9.41
C LEU A 124 -0.07 -11.85 -9.17
N GLY A 125 0.95 -11.48 -9.95
CA GLY A 125 1.36 -10.11 -10.33
C GLY A 125 1.68 -9.11 -9.22
N ARG A 126 1.96 -9.56 -7.99
CA ARG A 126 2.01 -8.66 -6.83
C ARG A 126 3.39 -8.48 -6.19
N LYS A 127 4.41 -9.27 -6.52
CA LYS A 127 5.58 -9.44 -5.62
C LYS A 127 6.44 -8.17 -5.42
N PHE A 128 6.61 -7.34 -6.44
CA PHE A 128 7.40 -6.12 -6.32
C PHE A 128 7.06 -5.08 -7.40
N TRP A 129 7.02 -3.81 -6.99
CA TRP A 129 6.87 -2.65 -7.87
C TRP A 129 7.88 -1.57 -7.50
N GLN A 130 8.43 -0.86 -8.49
CA GLN A 130 9.34 0.25 -8.24
C GLN A 130 9.18 1.42 -9.20
N TRP A 131 9.11 2.62 -8.62
CA TRP A 131 9.20 3.91 -9.29
C TRP A 131 10.52 4.57 -8.97
N PHE A 132 11.20 5.08 -10.00
CA PHE A 132 12.42 5.87 -9.87
C PHE A 132 12.19 7.29 -10.34
N PHE A 133 12.42 8.26 -9.45
CA PHE A 133 12.47 9.68 -9.79
C PHE A 133 13.91 10.02 -10.19
N PRO A 134 14.18 10.34 -11.48
CA PRO A 134 15.53 10.54 -11.97
C PRO A 134 16.25 11.75 -11.35
N ALA A 135 17.49 11.99 -11.80
CA ALA A 135 18.21 13.20 -11.43
C ALA A 135 17.35 14.46 -11.71
N PRO A 136 17.35 15.45 -10.82
CA PRO A 136 18.26 15.64 -9.68
C PRO A 136 17.82 14.97 -8.37
N HIS A 137 16.72 14.23 -8.35
CA HIS A 137 16.15 13.63 -7.13
C HIS A 137 16.80 12.29 -6.78
N SER A 138 16.97 11.42 -7.78
CA SER A 138 17.54 10.08 -7.61
C SER A 138 16.87 9.31 -6.45
N VAL A 139 15.53 9.27 -6.45
CA VAL A 139 14.73 8.67 -5.37
C VAL A 139 14.05 7.41 -5.89
N ASN A 140 14.15 6.32 -5.13
CA ASN A 140 13.39 5.10 -5.37
C ASN A 140 12.20 5.02 -4.40
N VAL A 141 11.03 4.70 -4.92
CA VAL A 141 9.87 4.27 -4.12
C VAL A 141 9.49 2.88 -4.59
N SER A 142 9.36 1.93 -3.67
CA SER A 142 9.04 0.54 -3.99
C SER A 142 7.92 0.01 -3.12
N THR A 143 7.13 -0.93 -3.65
CA THR A 143 6.20 -1.76 -2.88
C THR A 143 6.62 -3.23 -2.96
N TYR A 144 6.63 -3.91 -1.83
CA TYR A 144 6.87 -5.34 -1.71
C TYR A 144 5.61 -6.00 -1.17
N TRP A 145 4.98 -6.86 -1.98
CA TRP A 145 3.84 -7.64 -1.52
C TRP A 145 4.29 -8.73 -0.58
N SER A 146 3.88 -8.60 0.67
CA SER A 146 4.13 -9.56 1.72
C SER A 146 3.03 -9.42 2.77
N PRO A 147 1.79 -9.82 2.45
CA PRO A 147 0.60 -9.53 3.25
C PRO A 147 0.68 -10.09 4.68
N LEU A 148 1.47 -11.16 4.84
CA LEU A 148 1.74 -11.81 6.11
C LEU A 148 3.20 -11.65 6.56
N LEU A 149 4.06 -10.91 5.84
CA LEU A 149 5.52 -10.76 6.05
C LEU A 149 6.36 -12.06 5.94
N VAL A 150 5.76 -13.20 6.27
CA VAL A 150 6.28 -14.56 6.10
C VAL A 150 5.72 -15.24 4.86
N ARG A 151 6.45 -16.26 4.39
CA ARG A 151 6.06 -17.11 3.27
C ARG A 151 4.70 -17.73 3.58
N ALA A 152 3.79 -17.56 2.64
CA ALA A 152 2.48 -18.16 2.68
C ALA A 152 2.15 -18.78 1.33
N GLU A 153 1.34 -19.81 1.39
CA GLU A 153 0.68 -20.45 0.26
C GLU A 153 -0.83 -20.37 0.52
N GLY A 154 -1.67 -20.51 -0.51
CA GLY A 154 -3.11 -20.39 -0.32
C GLY A 154 -3.67 -19.10 -0.89
N HIS A 155 -4.63 -18.48 -0.20
CA HIS A 155 -5.38 -17.32 -0.68
C HIS A 155 -4.49 -16.11 -1.03
N SER A 156 -3.37 -15.94 -0.34
CA SER A 156 -2.40 -14.86 -0.57
C SER A 156 -1.68 -14.96 -1.91
N GLU A 157 -1.57 -16.18 -2.45
CA GLU A 157 -1.15 -16.43 -3.80
C GLU A 157 -2.41 -16.56 -4.70
N ASP A 158 -3.29 -17.55 -4.50
CA ASP A 158 -4.45 -17.82 -5.35
C ASP A 158 -5.79 -17.41 -4.70
N TYR A 159 -6.42 -16.36 -5.23
CA TYR A 159 -7.71 -15.85 -4.74
C TYR A 159 -8.87 -16.85 -4.81
N ALA A 160 -8.77 -17.92 -5.61
CA ALA A 160 -9.77 -18.98 -5.63
C ALA A 160 -9.72 -19.87 -4.37
N MET A 161 -8.61 -19.86 -3.63
CA MET A 161 -8.48 -20.56 -2.35
C MET A 161 -9.14 -19.75 -1.24
N THR A 162 -9.58 -20.40 -0.17
CA THR A 162 -10.29 -19.74 0.95
C THR A 162 -9.49 -19.70 2.24
N GLN A 163 -8.27 -20.25 2.22
CA GLN A 163 -7.46 -20.51 3.39
C GLN A 163 -5.99 -20.21 3.10
N GLU A 164 -5.24 -19.91 4.15
CA GLU A 164 -3.79 -19.73 4.10
C GLU A 164 -3.05 -20.96 4.69
N THR A 165 -1.87 -21.21 4.17
CA THR A 165 -0.83 -22.03 4.78
C THR A 165 0.36 -21.11 5.04
N VAL A 166 0.62 -20.82 6.31
CA VAL A 166 1.58 -19.79 6.72
C VAL A 166 2.80 -20.45 7.36
N ILE A 167 3.99 -20.18 6.81
CA ILE A 167 5.27 -20.72 7.29
C ILE A 167 5.96 -19.68 8.17
N LEU A 168 5.76 -19.78 9.48
CA LEU A 168 6.15 -18.76 10.47
C LEU A 168 7.67 -18.57 10.58
N ASP A 169 8.44 -19.55 10.15
CA ASP A 169 9.90 -19.55 10.20
C ASP A 169 10.59 -19.01 8.94
N ALA A 170 9.84 -18.70 7.89
CA ALA A 170 10.37 -18.21 6.62
C ALA A 170 9.84 -16.82 6.31
N LEU A 171 10.66 -15.77 6.42
CA LEU A 171 10.31 -14.42 5.94
C LEU A 171 10.27 -14.39 4.40
N THR A 172 9.47 -13.48 3.83
CA THR A 172 9.20 -13.45 2.38
C THR A 172 10.28 -12.70 1.60
N GLU A 173 10.68 -13.22 0.44
CA GLU A 173 11.46 -12.49 -0.56
C GLU A 173 10.55 -11.73 -1.54
N PRO A 174 10.99 -10.60 -2.13
CA PRO A 174 12.36 -10.10 -2.14
C PRO A 174 12.71 -9.06 -1.06
N TRP A 175 11.76 -8.63 -0.22
CA TRP A 175 12.03 -7.53 0.73
C TRP A 175 13.15 -7.86 1.73
N THR A 176 13.28 -9.13 2.13
CA THR A 176 14.37 -9.59 3.00
C THR A 176 15.74 -9.47 2.33
N ALA A 177 15.84 -9.84 1.05
CA ALA A 177 17.06 -9.74 0.26
C ALA A 177 17.48 -8.27 0.06
N ASP A 178 16.51 -7.38 -0.13
CA ASP A 178 16.74 -5.96 -0.41
C ASP A 178 16.84 -5.09 0.85
N VAL A 179 16.67 -5.66 2.05
CA VAL A 179 16.48 -4.91 3.30
C VAL A 179 17.59 -3.90 3.55
N ASP A 180 18.86 -4.22 3.27
CA ASP A 180 20.00 -3.34 3.51
C ASP A 180 19.99 -2.09 2.62
N ALA A 181 19.42 -2.18 1.41
CA ALA A 181 19.36 -1.08 0.45
C ALA A 181 18.33 -0.01 0.81
N MET A 182 17.33 -0.34 1.64
CA MET A 182 16.24 0.56 2.02
C MET A 182 16.73 1.66 2.99
N ASP A 183 16.40 2.92 2.78
CA ASP A 183 16.70 3.99 3.75
C ASP A 183 15.51 4.24 4.70
N VAL A 184 14.30 4.13 4.16
CA VAL A 184 13.04 4.20 4.90
C VAL A 184 12.22 2.97 4.54
N MET A 185 11.84 2.18 5.55
CA MET A 185 10.98 1.02 5.38
C MET A 185 9.65 1.30 6.09
N VAL A 186 8.54 1.28 5.35
CA VAL A 186 7.19 1.42 5.89
C VAL A 186 6.53 0.04 5.88
N ILE A 187 6.24 -0.50 7.05
CA ILE A 187 5.58 -1.80 7.21
C ILE A 187 4.11 -1.57 7.50
N SER A 188 3.22 -2.13 6.69
CA SER A 188 1.77 -2.06 6.93
C SER A 188 1.11 -3.41 6.61
N VAL A 189 0.67 -4.09 7.67
CA VAL A 189 0.06 -5.43 7.61
C VAL A 189 -0.97 -5.60 8.71
N GLY A 190 -1.94 -6.46 8.47
CA GLY A 190 -2.88 -6.93 9.49
C GLY A 190 -4.16 -7.50 8.90
N HIS A 191 -4.59 -7.02 7.73
CA HIS A 191 -5.87 -7.41 7.11
C HIS A 191 -5.94 -8.88 6.70
N TRP A 192 -4.80 -9.53 6.52
CA TRP A 192 -4.70 -10.92 6.09
C TRP A 192 -4.61 -11.92 7.23
N PHE A 193 -4.25 -11.49 8.44
CA PHE A 193 -4.13 -12.38 9.60
C PHE A 193 -5.47 -12.96 10.06
N PRO A 194 -6.60 -12.23 10.03
CA PRO A 194 -7.93 -12.76 10.34
C PRO A 194 -8.53 -13.71 9.29
N ARG A 195 -7.72 -14.32 8.40
CA ARG A 195 -8.19 -15.34 7.44
C ARG A 195 -7.98 -16.75 7.98
N PRO A 196 -8.85 -17.72 7.63
CA PRO A 196 -8.66 -19.11 8.00
C PRO A 196 -7.28 -19.61 7.59
N ALA A 197 -6.51 -20.15 8.53
CA ALA A 197 -5.10 -20.46 8.29
C ALA A 197 -4.66 -21.75 8.99
N MET A 198 -3.68 -22.41 8.39
CA MET A 198 -2.84 -23.42 9.03
C MET A 198 -1.43 -22.85 9.23
N TYR A 199 -0.90 -22.99 10.44
CA TYR A 199 0.40 -22.43 10.81
C TYR A 199 1.45 -23.53 10.91
N TYR A 200 2.55 -23.34 10.18
CA TYR A 200 3.73 -24.19 10.20
C TYR A 200 4.89 -23.47 10.86
N GLU A 201 5.70 -24.21 11.61
CA GLU A 201 6.99 -23.77 12.12
C GLU A 201 7.96 -24.95 12.16
N ASP A 202 9.17 -24.77 11.65
CA ASP A 202 10.20 -25.80 11.56
C ASP A 202 9.70 -27.11 10.86
N GLY A 203 8.80 -26.94 9.89
CA GLY A 203 8.18 -28.05 9.14
C GLY A 203 6.98 -28.71 9.81
N GLU A 204 6.61 -28.33 11.03
CA GLU A 204 5.53 -28.94 11.80
C GLU A 204 4.31 -28.02 11.94
N VAL A 205 3.11 -28.61 11.97
CA VAL A 205 1.87 -27.84 12.19
C VAL A 205 1.72 -27.52 13.67
N VAL A 206 1.89 -26.24 14.01
CA VAL A 206 1.82 -25.71 15.38
C VAL A 206 0.41 -25.27 15.80
N GLY A 207 -0.48 -25.06 14.83
CA GLY A 207 -1.88 -24.71 15.11
C GLY A 207 -2.64 -24.29 13.87
N VAL A 208 -3.90 -23.93 14.08
CA VAL A 208 -4.79 -23.39 13.04
C VAL A 208 -5.48 -22.13 13.54
N TYR A 209 -6.19 -21.44 12.65
CA TYR A 209 -7.15 -20.40 13.01
C TYR A 209 -8.38 -20.49 12.11
N SER A 210 -9.58 -20.53 12.70
CA SER A 210 -10.86 -20.55 11.98
C SER A 210 -10.96 -21.72 10.98
N ARG A 211 -10.48 -22.90 11.39
CA ARG A 211 -10.46 -24.15 10.61
C ARG A 211 -11.27 -25.25 11.29
N PRO A 212 -12.61 -25.14 11.32
CA PRO A 212 -13.47 -26.15 11.95
C PRO A 212 -13.42 -27.51 11.24
N ASP A 213 -12.95 -27.53 9.99
CA ASP A 213 -12.68 -28.74 9.20
C ASP A 213 -11.49 -29.56 9.74
N ILE A 214 -10.65 -28.98 10.60
CA ILE A 214 -9.49 -29.64 11.21
C ILE A 214 -9.71 -29.80 12.71
N THR A 215 -10.13 -31.00 13.12
CA THR A 215 -10.49 -31.30 14.51
C THR A 215 -9.33 -31.78 15.37
N ASN A 216 -8.21 -32.17 14.77
CA ASN A 216 -7.03 -32.72 15.46
C ASN A 216 -5.93 -31.68 15.73
N LYS A 217 -6.19 -30.40 15.52
CA LYS A 217 -5.26 -29.29 15.76
C LYS A 217 -5.92 -28.21 16.61
N THR A 218 -5.12 -27.53 17.42
CA THR A 218 -5.57 -26.45 18.29
C THR A 218 -5.76 -25.18 17.47
N ASP A 219 -6.90 -24.50 17.67
CA ASP A 219 -7.06 -23.12 17.22
C ASP A 219 -6.25 -22.21 18.16
N ILE A 220 -5.19 -21.60 17.62
CA ILE A 220 -4.26 -20.76 18.39
C ILE A 220 -4.55 -19.27 18.21
N GLY A 221 -5.60 -18.93 17.47
CA GLY A 221 -5.90 -17.55 17.07
C GLY A 221 -4.89 -16.97 16.07
N TYR A 222 -5.17 -15.77 15.58
CA TYR A 222 -4.27 -15.04 14.68
C TYR A 222 -3.42 -13.98 15.41
N LEU A 223 -3.88 -13.45 16.54
CA LEU A 223 -3.22 -12.32 17.21
C LEU A 223 -1.82 -12.68 17.75
N GLY A 224 -1.66 -13.88 18.30
CA GLY A 224 -0.36 -14.41 18.74
C GLY A 224 0.59 -14.61 17.56
N VAL A 225 0.07 -15.07 16.42
CA VAL A 225 0.82 -15.22 15.17
C VAL A 225 1.25 -13.86 14.61
N TYR A 226 0.33 -12.89 14.57
CA TYR A 226 0.61 -11.51 14.16
C TYR A 226 1.76 -10.90 14.96
N ARG A 227 1.69 -11.00 16.28
CA ARG A 227 2.75 -10.55 17.20
C ARG A 227 4.09 -11.23 16.92
N LYS A 228 4.08 -12.55 16.77
CA LYS A 228 5.30 -13.35 16.53
C LYS A 228 5.97 -12.96 15.21
N VAL A 229 5.19 -12.83 14.14
CA VAL A 229 5.68 -12.44 12.82
C VAL A 229 6.23 -11.01 12.82
N LEU A 230 5.52 -10.06 13.44
CA LEU A 230 5.99 -8.68 13.54
C LEU A 230 7.32 -8.61 14.29
N ARG A 231 7.43 -9.29 15.45
CA ARG A 231 8.68 -9.38 16.21
C ARG A 231 9.83 -9.91 15.37
N ARG A 232 9.63 -11.04 14.69
CA ARG A 232 10.64 -11.67 13.82
C ARG A 232 11.08 -10.72 12.71
N THR A 233 10.14 -9.98 12.13
CA THR A 233 10.42 -8.99 11.08
C THR A 233 11.32 -7.88 11.62
N LEU A 234 10.98 -7.27 12.76
CA LEU A 234 11.78 -6.19 13.36
C LEU A 234 13.18 -6.67 13.75
N GLU A 235 13.29 -7.89 14.28
CA GLU A 235 14.57 -8.51 14.61
C GLU A 235 15.43 -8.79 13.37
N TYR A 236 14.81 -9.26 12.27
CA TYR A 236 15.50 -9.48 11.02
C TYR A 236 16.03 -8.17 10.43
N VAL A 237 15.23 -7.09 10.46
CA VAL A 237 15.66 -5.78 9.97
C VAL A 237 16.81 -5.23 10.81
N ASP A 238 16.76 -5.35 12.14
CA ASP A 238 17.87 -4.94 13.01
C ASP A 238 19.14 -5.78 12.79
N ALA A 239 18.98 -7.08 12.52
CA ALA A 239 20.10 -7.99 12.26
C ALA A 239 20.81 -7.72 10.93
N ASN A 240 20.05 -7.39 9.88
CA ASN A 240 20.55 -7.34 8.50
C ASN A 240 20.73 -5.93 7.93
N SER A 241 20.63 -4.89 8.78
CA SER A 241 20.90 -3.50 8.36
C SER A 241 22.33 -3.08 8.69
N THR A 242 23.10 -2.74 7.66
CA THR A 242 24.48 -2.23 7.78
C THR A 242 24.59 -0.71 7.71
N ARG A 243 23.45 -0.03 7.52
CA ARG A 243 23.33 1.42 7.38
C ARG A 243 22.23 1.97 8.27
N ASP A 244 22.29 3.28 8.50
CA ASP A 244 21.23 4.02 9.18
C ASP A 244 19.91 3.89 8.42
N LYS A 245 18.85 3.43 9.11
CA LYS A 245 17.53 3.19 8.52
C LYS A 245 16.43 3.70 9.44
N LEU A 246 15.37 4.24 8.85
CA LEU A 246 14.11 4.49 9.55
C LEU A 246 13.11 3.38 9.19
N VAL A 247 12.62 2.66 10.19
CA VAL A 247 11.56 1.66 10.03
C VAL A 247 10.31 2.23 10.70
N VAL A 248 9.26 2.43 9.91
CA VAL A 248 7.97 2.94 10.34
C VAL A 248 6.97 1.80 10.23
N VAL A 249 6.36 1.39 11.33
CA VAL A 249 5.27 0.40 11.31
C VAL A 249 3.94 1.12 11.43
N ALA A 250 3.09 1.01 10.41
CA ALA A 250 1.76 1.56 10.43
C ALA A 250 0.81 0.65 11.23
N THR A 251 -0.05 1.25 12.04
CA THR A 251 -1.14 0.51 12.71
C THR A 251 -2.27 0.22 11.73
N ILE A 252 -3.17 -0.71 12.07
CA ILE A 252 -4.27 -1.14 11.20
C ILE A 252 -5.17 0.05 10.84
N ALA A 253 -5.50 0.23 9.55
CA ALA A 253 -6.49 1.18 9.08
C ALA A 253 -7.77 0.40 8.74
N PRO A 254 -8.86 0.52 9.52
CA PRO A 254 -9.96 -0.42 9.45
C PRO A 254 -10.80 -0.28 8.18
N ALA A 255 -11.43 -1.39 7.80
CA ALA A 255 -12.51 -1.40 6.82
C ALA A 255 -13.83 -0.92 7.45
N HIS A 256 -14.70 -0.28 6.66
CA HIS A 256 -15.97 0.24 7.15
C HIS A 256 -17.16 -0.39 6.43
N PHE A 257 -17.57 -1.59 6.83
CA PHE A 257 -18.80 -2.19 6.35
C PHE A 257 -19.98 -1.79 7.24
N ASP A 258 -21.07 -1.30 6.63
CA ASP A 258 -22.34 -1.07 7.33
C ASP A 258 -22.97 -2.42 7.67
N ALA A 259 -23.12 -2.70 8.96
CA ALA A 259 -23.70 -3.95 9.47
C ALA A 259 -25.14 -4.20 9.02
N LYS A 260 -25.86 -3.19 8.52
CA LYS A 260 -27.21 -3.32 7.94
C LYS A 260 -27.21 -3.99 6.58
N HIS A 261 -26.06 -4.06 5.91
CA HIS A 261 -25.95 -4.46 4.52
C HIS A 261 -24.96 -5.61 4.34
N GLY A 262 -25.20 -6.44 3.32
CA GLY A 262 -24.20 -7.40 2.85
C GLY A 262 -23.00 -6.67 2.24
N TRP A 263 -21.82 -7.29 2.27
CA TRP A 263 -20.59 -6.71 1.72
C TRP A 263 -20.69 -6.31 0.23
N ASN A 264 -21.54 -7.00 -0.53
CA ASN A 264 -21.79 -6.76 -1.95
C ASN A 264 -23.03 -5.86 -2.20
N HIS A 265 -23.60 -5.24 -1.16
CA HIS A 265 -24.70 -4.30 -1.33
C HIS A 265 -24.16 -2.91 -1.68
N ARG A 266 -24.78 -2.16 -2.60
CA ARG A 266 -24.32 -0.80 -3.00
C ARG A 266 -24.10 0.18 -1.85
N ASP A 267 -24.79 -0.03 -0.74
CA ASP A 267 -24.72 0.78 0.48
C ASP A 267 -23.83 0.17 1.57
N ALA A 268 -22.98 -0.81 1.22
CA ALA A 268 -22.06 -1.46 2.17
C ALA A 268 -21.10 -0.48 2.85
N CYS A 269 -20.80 0.66 2.24
CA CYS A 269 -20.00 1.75 2.85
C CYS A 269 -20.30 3.11 2.21
N SER A 270 -21.57 3.49 2.13
CA SER A 270 -22.02 4.69 1.39
C SER A 270 -22.01 5.99 2.19
N ARG A 271 -21.47 6.00 3.41
CA ARG A 271 -21.39 7.22 4.23
C ARG A 271 -20.52 8.27 3.52
N THR A 272 -20.95 9.54 3.55
CA THR A 272 -20.32 10.65 2.81
C THR A 272 -19.60 11.67 3.70
N LYS A 273 -19.58 11.43 5.01
CA LYS A 273 -18.89 12.28 5.99
C LYS A 273 -18.15 11.42 7.01
N PRO A 274 -17.08 11.96 7.61
CA PRO A 274 -16.46 11.35 8.79
C PRO A 274 -17.48 11.05 9.89
N PHE A 275 -17.10 10.19 10.81
CA PHE A 275 -17.77 10.13 12.09
C PHE A 275 -17.46 11.39 12.90
N GLU A 276 -18.44 11.86 13.67
CA GLU A 276 -18.25 12.89 14.69
C GLU A 276 -17.55 12.30 15.92
N ASP A 277 -16.91 13.13 16.74
CA ASP A 277 -16.26 12.65 17.97
C ASP A 277 -17.27 11.92 18.87
N GLY A 278 -16.97 10.65 19.21
CA GLY A 278 -17.83 9.77 20.00
C GLY A 278 -18.91 9.01 19.22
N GLU A 279 -19.03 9.22 17.90
CA GLU A 279 -19.97 8.47 17.06
C GLU A 279 -19.46 7.06 16.71
N ALA A 280 -18.13 6.89 16.65
CA ALA A 280 -17.49 5.62 16.39
C ALA A 280 -16.29 5.39 17.32
N GLU A 281 -16.13 4.14 17.72
CA GLU A 281 -15.02 3.66 18.53
C GLU A 281 -14.17 2.69 17.71
N VAL A 282 -12.89 2.58 18.03
CA VAL A 282 -12.02 1.56 17.43
C VAL A 282 -12.54 0.18 17.83
N ALA A 283 -12.84 -0.67 16.84
CA ALA A 283 -13.32 -2.01 17.11
C ALA A 283 -12.28 -2.81 17.92
N ALA A 284 -12.74 -3.72 18.79
CA ALA A 284 -11.86 -4.45 19.70
C ALA A 284 -10.72 -5.20 18.95
N ALA A 285 -11.03 -5.86 17.84
CA ALA A 285 -10.05 -6.56 17.02
C ALA A 285 -8.98 -5.61 16.42
N ASP A 286 -9.40 -4.43 15.96
CA ASP A 286 -8.48 -3.41 15.43
C ASP A 286 -7.61 -2.82 16.55
N ALA A 287 -8.18 -2.62 17.74
CA ALA A 287 -7.46 -2.18 18.92
C ALA A 287 -6.39 -3.20 19.36
N GLU A 288 -6.69 -4.50 19.29
CA GLU A 288 -5.74 -5.56 19.58
C GLU A 288 -4.57 -5.58 18.58
N LEU A 289 -4.85 -5.51 17.28
CA LEU A 289 -3.82 -5.39 16.23
C LEU A 289 -2.96 -4.14 16.43
N ARG A 290 -3.58 -2.99 16.69
CA ARG A 290 -2.89 -1.73 16.99
C ARG A 290 -1.95 -1.87 18.20
N ASN A 291 -2.43 -2.46 19.30
CA ASN A 291 -1.64 -2.62 20.51
C ASN A 291 -0.42 -3.51 20.29
N VAL A 292 -0.54 -4.59 19.50
CA VAL A 292 0.61 -5.41 19.12
C VAL A 292 1.68 -4.58 18.40
N VAL A 293 1.30 -3.71 17.45
CA VAL A 293 2.26 -2.83 16.77
C VAL A 293 2.95 -1.90 17.76
N LEU A 294 2.19 -1.24 18.63
CA LEU A 294 2.73 -0.31 19.63
C LEU A 294 3.75 -1.01 20.56
N GLU A 295 3.41 -2.20 21.05
CA GLU A 295 4.24 -2.96 21.98
C GLU A 295 5.51 -3.51 21.34
N GLU A 296 5.42 -4.15 20.17
CA GLU A 296 6.58 -4.76 19.52
C GLU A 296 7.54 -3.70 18.97
N VAL A 297 7.03 -2.57 18.47
CA VAL A 297 7.87 -1.44 18.05
C VAL A 297 8.53 -0.77 19.24
N ALA A 298 7.82 -0.53 20.35
CA ALA A 298 8.43 0.01 21.57
C ALA A 298 9.54 -0.91 22.09
N THR A 299 9.29 -2.22 22.10
CA THR A 299 10.28 -3.24 22.47
C THR A 299 11.51 -3.20 21.56
N ALA A 300 11.32 -3.14 20.24
CA ALA A 300 12.42 -3.05 19.28
C ALA A 300 13.21 -1.73 19.42
N ALA A 301 12.53 -0.61 19.64
CA ALA A 301 13.14 0.70 19.82
C ALA A 301 13.97 0.83 21.11
N ALA A 302 13.63 0.07 22.16
CA ALA A 302 14.33 0.05 23.43
C ALA A 302 15.65 -0.77 23.40
N LYS A 303 15.85 -1.64 22.41
CA LYS A 303 17.08 -2.43 22.27
C LYS A 303 18.29 -1.52 22.01
N ARG A 304 19.43 -1.81 22.64
CA ARG A 304 20.67 -1.02 22.48
C ARG A 304 21.15 -1.06 21.03
N ARG A 305 21.45 0.12 20.47
CA ARG A 305 21.89 0.28 19.08
C ARG A 305 23.27 -0.32 18.85
N LYS A 306 23.42 -1.00 17.70
CA LYS A 306 24.72 -1.36 17.11
C LYS A 306 25.45 -0.10 16.63
N ARG A 307 26.64 -0.26 16.04
CA ARG A 307 27.43 0.82 15.41
C ARG A 307 26.65 1.65 14.38
N TRP A 308 25.69 1.02 13.69
CA TRP A 308 24.72 1.66 12.80
C TRP A 308 23.33 1.61 13.43
N GLY A 309 22.52 2.65 13.21
CA GLY A 309 21.26 2.82 13.93
C GLY A 309 20.03 2.58 13.07
N VAL A 310 19.36 1.44 13.28
CA VAL A 310 17.95 1.28 12.93
C VAL A 310 17.11 2.04 13.96
N ARG A 311 16.17 2.86 13.49
CA ARG A 311 15.18 3.52 14.34
C ARG A 311 13.82 2.96 13.98
N PHE A 312 13.15 2.39 14.97
CA PHE A 312 11.77 1.94 14.84
C PHE A 312 10.83 3.04 15.37
N GLU A 313 9.80 3.37 14.60
CA GLU A 313 8.75 4.33 14.95
C GLU A 313 7.38 3.77 14.51
N VAL A 314 6.30 4.26 15.12
CA VAL A 314 4.93 3.87 14.78
C VAL A 314 4.26 5.00 14.01
N LEU A 315 3.65 4.67 12.87
CA LEU A 315 2.68 5.52 12.18
C LEU A 315 1.29 5.11 12.65
N ASP A 316 0.82 5.70 13.75
CA ASP A 316 -0.44 5.30 14.36
C ASP A 316 -1.63 5.99 13.67
N VAL A 317 -2.28 5.26 12.77
CA VAL A 317 -3.36 5.75 11.90
C VAL A 317 -4.73 5.15 12.23
N THR A 318 -4.82 4.15 13.11
CA THR A 318 -6.07 3.43 13.39
C THR A 318 -7.19 4.37 13.79
N ARG A 319 -6.99 5.22 14.80
CA ARG A 319 -8.06 6.11 15.27
C ARG A 319 -8.53 7.08 14.17
N MET A 320 -7.60 7.72 13.47
CA MET A 320 -7.98 8.68 12.42
C MET A 320 -8.68 7.99 11.24
N ALA A 321 -8.29 6.75 10.92
CA ALA A 321 -8.90 5.95 9.87
C ALA A 321 -10.28 5.43 10.26
N THR A 322 -10.49 4.99 11.51
CA THR A 322 -11.80 4.63 12.07
C THR A 322 -12.84 5.75 11.86
N MET A 323 -12.42 7.01 11.92
CA MET A 323 -13.33 8.14 11.77
C MET A 323 -13.70 8.45 10.31
N ARG A 324 -13.21 7.70 9.31
CA ARG A 324 -13.26 8.08 7.89
C ARG A 324 -13.96 7.10 6.94
N PRO A 325 -15.16 6.59 7.26
CA PRO A 325 -15.90 5.71 6.36
C PRO A 325 -16.19 6.36 4.99
N ASP A 326 -16.18 7.69 4.90
CA ASP A 326 -16.33 8.47 3.66
C ASP A 326 -15.16 8.34 2.67
N GLY A 327 -13.99 7.89 3.16
CA GLY A 327 -12.76 7.79 2.40
C GLY A 327 -12.64 6.55 1.51
N HIS A 328 -13.62 5.63 1.51
CA HIS A 328 -13.56 4.39 0.73
C HIS A 328 -14.11 4.54 -0.70
N PRO A 329 -13.61 3.73 -1.67
CA PRO A 329 -14.18 3.70 -3.02
C PRO A 329 -15.64 3.25 -3.08
N GLY A 330 -16.04 2.30 -2.22
CA GLY A 330 -17.35 1.65 -2.29
C GLY A 330 -17.56 1.01 -3.66
N PRO A 331 -18.68 1.26 -4.35
CA PRO A 331 -18.95 0.66 -5.66
C PRO A 331 -18.17 1.33 -6.82
N TYR A 332 -17.52 2.48 -6.58
CA TYR A 332 -16.88 3.29 -7.63
C TYR A 332 -15.46 2.81 -7.95
N LEU A 333 -15.35 1.56 -8.37
CA LEU A 333 -14.08 0.85 -8.61
C LEU A 333 -13.47 1.10 -9.99
N PHE A 334 -14.27 1.55 -10.96
CA PHE A 334 -13.84 1.78 -12.33
C PHE A 334 -14.46 3.06 -12.89
N ALA A 335 -13.78 3.64 -13.88
CA ALA A 335 -14.19 4.85 -14.58
C ALA A 335 -15.67 4.80 -15.00
N HIS A 336 -16.47 5.71 -14.44
CA HIS A 336 -17.85 5.97 -14.86
C HIS A 336 -18.78 4.74 -14.82
N SER A 337 -18.56 3.81 -13.87
CA SER A 337 -19.34 2.56 -13.75
C SER A 337 -20.86 2.77 -13.69
N TYR A 338 -21.33 3.93 -13.25
CA TYR A 338 -22.75 4.20 -12.99
C TYR A 338 -23.25 5.56 -13.51
N ASP A 339 -22.54 6.24 -14.41
CA ASP A 339 -22.91 7.59 -14.87
C ASP A 339 -24.28 7.67 -15.59
N LEU A 340 -24.76 6.55 -16.12
CA LEU A 340 -25.99 6.48 -16.93
C LEU A 340 -27.09 5.61 -16.29
N ARG A 341 -26.89 5.10 -15.08
CA ARG A 341 -27.83 4.18 -14.42
C ARG A 341 -27.66 4.20 -12.91
N PRO A 342 -28.73 3.96 -12.13
CA PRO A 342 -28.59 3.78 -10.70
C PRO A 342 -27.64 2.61 -10.40
N VAL A 343 -26.89 2.72 -9.30
CA VAL A 343 -26.06 1.62 -8.79
C VAL A 343 -26.99 0.44 -8.48
N PRO A 344 -26.77 -0.75 -9.08
CA PRO A 344 -27.54 -1.95 -8.75
C PRO A 344 -27.49 -2.26 -7.25
N GLU A 345 -28.47 -2.99 -6.72
CA GLU A 345 -28.43 -3.39 -5.31
C GLU A 345 -27.20 -4.23 -4.97
N THR A 346 -26.88 -5.21 -5.81
CA THR A 346 -25.70 -6.06 -5.68
C THR A 346 -24.60 -5.60 -6.63
N VAL A 347 -23.45 -5.23 -6.08
CA VAL A 347 -22.26 -4.73 -6.78
C VAL A 347 -21.00 -5.18 -6.07
N ALA A 348 -19.86 -5.10 -6.74
CA ALA A 348 -18.57 -5.18 -6.05
C ALA A 348 -18.34 -3.89 -5.26
N ASN A 349 -17.95 -4.00 -3.98
CA ASN A 349 -17.64 -2.85 -3.13
C ASN A 349 -16.29 -2.97 -2.45
N ASP A 350 -15.50 -1.91 -2.53
CA ASP A 350 -14.28 -1.79 -1.76
C ASP A 350 -14.50 -0.85 -0.58
N CYS A 351 -14.61 -1.45 0.61
CA CYS A 351 -14.75 -0.74 1.88
C CYS A 351 -13.52 -0.93 2.77
N LEU A 352 -12.39 -1.33 2.19
CA LEU A 352 -11.13 -1.60 2.88
C LEU A 352 -10.03 -0.64 2.40
N HIS A 353 -9.84 -0.52 1.09
CA HIS A 353 -8.85 0.41 0.53
C HIS A 353 -9.38 1.84 0.53
N TRP A 354 -8.48 2.79 0.31
CA TRP A 354 -8.80 4.21 0.40
C TRP A 354 -8.75 4.89 -0.96
N CYS A 355 -9.69 5.81 -1.17
CA CYS A 355 -9.62 6.75 -2.28
C CYS A 355 -8.31 7.54 -2.24
N ALA A 356 -7.72 7.72 -3.42
CA ALA A 356 -6.52 8.51 -3.64
C ALA A 356 -6.76 9.50 -4.82
N PRO A 357 -6.63 10.82 -4.60
CA PRO A 357 -6.30 11.48 -3.32
C PRO A 357 -7.39 11.29 -2.26
N GLY A 358 -7.00 11.37 -0.98
CA GLY A 358 -7.90 11.12 0.16
C GLY A 358 -7.17 10.98 1.49
N ILE A 359 -7.73 10.18 2.42
CA ILE A 359 -7.16 9.98 3.77
C ILE A 359 -5.72 9.45 3.73
N VAL A 360 -5.41 8.59 2.77
CA VAL A 360 -4.07 8.01 2.65
C VAL A 360 -2.98 9.05 2.41
N ASP A 361 -3.32 10.22 1.84
CA ASP A 361 -2.39 11.35 1.72
C ASP A 361 -2.05 11.96 3.09
N THR A 362 -2.96 11.90 4.05
CA THR A 362 -2.71 12.33 5.44
C THR A 362 -1.70 11.41 6.12
N PHE A 363 -1.71 10.10 5.83
CA PHE A 363 -0.68 9.18 6.33
C PHE A 363 0.70 9.58 5.79
N ASN A 364 0.77 10.00 4.53
CA ASN A 364 1.99 10.50 3.90
C ASN A 364 2.42 11.88 4.44
N ASP A 365 1.49 12.75 4.83
CA ASP A 365 1.80 13.98 5.56
C ASP A 365 2.54 13.67 6.86
N ILE A 366 2.05 12.69 7.64
CA ILE A 366 2.64 12.28 8.93
C ILE A 366 4.00 11.62 8.70
N LEU A 367 4.08 10.68 7.76
CA LEU A 367 5.33 10.02 7.37
C LEU A 367 6.42 11.05 7.02
N THR A 368 6.06 12.12 6.30
CA THR A 368 6.99 13.21 5.97
C THR A 368 7.57 13.88 7.22
N LYS A 369 6.75 14.10 8.25
CA LYS A 369 7.22 14.66 9.53
C LYS A 369 8.16 13.70 10.26
N MET A 370 7.85 12.40 10.26
CA MET A 370 8.70 11.37 10.86
C MET A 370 10.07 11.32 10.17
N ILE A 371 10.11 11.27 8.83
CA ILE A 371 11.33 11.30 8.02
C ILE A 371 12.13 12.58 8.29
N SER A 372 11.46 13.75 8.29
CA SER A 372 12.12 15.03 8.57
C SER A 372 12.75 15.07 9.96
N SER A 373 12.08 14.53 10.99
CA SER A 373 12.63 14.48 12.35
C SER A 373 13.92 13.66 12.39
N ARG A 374 13.94 12.50 11.72
CA ARG A 374 15.09 11.60 11.65
C ARG A 374 16.30 12.21 10.93
N PHE A 375 16.07 12.86 9.79
CA PHE A 375 17.16 13.42 8.99
C PHE A 375 17.70 14.75 9.53
N ARG A 376 16.90 15.51 10.30
CA ARG A 376 17.41 16.65 11.07
C ARG A 376 18.36 16.20 12.19
N LEU A 377 17.99 15.15 12.94
CA LEU A 377 18.82 14.57 14.00
C LEU A 377 20.14 13.98 13.47
N SER A 378 20.17 13.46 12.25
CA SER A 378 21.41 12.99 11.61
C SER A 378 22.39 14.13 11.28
N ARG A 379 21.89 15.34 10.98
CA ARG A 379 22.71 16.50 10.62
C ARG A 379 23.30 17.19 11.85
N SER A 380 22.61 17.20 12.99
CA SER A 380 23.12 17.77 14.25
C SER A 380 24.22 16.91 14.91
N GLY A 381 24.31 15.63 14.57
CA GLY A 381 25.35 14.71 15.08
C GLY A 381 26.66 14.69 14.29
N ARG A 382 26.79 15.42 13.18
CA ARG A 382 28.08 15.55 12.47
C ARG A 382 28.85 16.75 13.04
N PRO A 383 30.07 16.58 13.58
CA PRO A 383 30.88 17.74 13.94
C PRO A 383 31.09 18.58 12.69
N SER A 384 30.79 19.87 12.81
CA SER A 384 31.03 20.86 11.77
C SER A 384 32.53 20.85 11.48
N ARG A 385 32.96 20.19 10.40
CA ARG A 385 34.29 20.42 9.86
C ARG A 385 34.24 21.82 9.27
N HIS A 386 34.58 22.82 10.08
CA HIS A 386 35.03 24.10 9.57
C HIS A 386 36.19 23.79 8.63
N LEU A 387 35.90 23.86 7.33
CA LEU A 387 36.91 23.91 6.30
C LEU A 387 37.62 25.26 6.51
N GLN A 388 38.69 25.26 7.32
CA GLN A 388 39.66 26.33 7.25
C GLN A 388 40.29 26.23 5.86
N VAL A 389 39.86 27.13 4.97
CA VAL A 389 40.58 27.45 3.76
C VAL A 389 41.93 28.00 4.21
N ARG A 390 42.96 27.15 4.16
CA ARG A 390 44.34 27.62 4.14
C ARG A 390 44.67 27.87 2.69
N ASP A 391 44.82 29.15 2.33
CA ASP A 391 45.55 29.57 1.15
C ASP A 391 46.95 28.94 1.21
N ARG A 392 47.23 28.07 0.24
CA ARG A 392 48.58 27.73 -0.18
C ARG A 392 48.57 27.58 -1.69
N ASP A 393 49.07 28.63 -2.34
CA ASP A 393 49.62 28.58 -3.68
C ASP A 393 50.71 27.51 -3.75
N GLU A 394 50.47 26.44 -4.51
CA GLU A 394 51.50 25.53 -5.06
C GLU A 394 50.91 24.85 -6.31
N PRO A 395 51.65 24.76 -7.43
CA PRO A 395 51.10 24.33 -8.71
C PRO A 395 50.86 22.81 -8.79
N PHE A 396 49.68 22.42 -9.26
CA PHE A 396 49.30 21.05 -9.55
C PHE A 396 50.12 20.48 -10.73
N PHE A 397 50.99 19.51 -10.46
CA PHE A 397 51.47 18.56 -11.47
C PHE A 397 50.49 17.38 -11.58
N LEU A 398 49.89 17.21 -12.77
CA LEU A 398 49.11 16.03 -13.12
C LEU A 398 50.04 14.82 -13.36
N PRO A 399 49.77 13.64 -12.78
CA PRO A 399 50.47 12.42 -13.20
C PRO A 399 49.94 11.93 -14.55
N PRO A 400 50.77 11.28 -15.39
CA PRO A 400 50.35 10.78 -16.69
C PRO A 400 49.49 9.51 -16.57
N PRO A 401 48.63 9.21 -17.56
CA PRO A 401 47.77 8.04 -17.54
C PRO A 401 48.54 6.73 -17.74
N PRO A 402 48.07 5.59 -17.19
CA PRO A 402 48.72 4.30 -17.34
C PRO A 402 48.59 3.77 -18.77
N ARG A 403 49.70 3.23 -19.30
CA ARG A 403 49.76 2.56 -20.61
C ARG A 403 49.07 1.20 -20.54
N LEU A 404 48.05 0.98 -21.37
CA LEU A 404 47.51 -0.36 -21.65
C LEU A 404 48.56 -1.21 -22.38
N ARG A 405 48.90 -2.38 -21.82
CA ARG A 405 49.55 -3.47 -22.56
C ARG A 405 48.46 -4.38 -23.13
N LEU A 406 48.32 -4.40 -24.46
CA LEU A 406 47.62 -5.47 -25.17
C LEU A 406 48.52 -6.71 -25.15
N THR A 407 48.04 -7.80 -24.55
CA THR A 407 48.54 -9.15 -24.80
C THR A 407 47.54 -9.88 -25.68
N LEU A 408 47.94 -10.17 -26.92
CA LEU A 408 47.25 -11.09 -27.81
C LEU A 408 47.40 -12.52 -27.28
N HIS A 409 46.29 -13.21 -27.04
CA HIS A 409 46.27 -14.67 -26.97
C HIS A 409 45.39 -15.23 -28.09
N LEU A 410 46.06 -15.91 -29.03
CA LEU A 410 45.46 -16.78 -30.02
C LEU A 410 45.16 -18.13 -29.35
N ALA A 411 43.90 -18.58 -29.43
CA ALA A 411 43.53 -19.98 -29.24
C ALA A 411 42.38 -20.34 -30.19
N SER A 412 42.60 -21.42 -30.94
CA SER A 412 41.79 -22.02 -32.02
C SER A 412 40.53 -22.75 -31.49
N PRO A 413 39.62 -23.25 -32.37
CA PRO A 413 38.19 -23.32 -32.12
C PRO A 413 37.75 -24.60 -31.40
N VAL A 414 36.69 -24.49 -30.60
CA VAL A 414 36.00 -25.64 -30.02
C VAL A 414 34.67 -25.88 -30.75
N VAL A 415 34.51 -27.13 -31.14
CA VAL A 415 33.42 -27.75 -31.90
C VAL A 415 32.12 -27.81 -31.08
N ALA A 416 30.99 -27.53 -31.72
CA ALA A 416 29.64 -27.67 -31.15
C ALA A 416 29.09 -29.10 -31.32
N PRO A 417 28.34 -29.64 -30.33
CA PRO A 417 27.40 -30.75 -30.54
C PRO A 417 25.93 -30.29 -30.54
N PRO A 418 25.01 -31.13 -31.04
CA PRO A 418 23.77 -30.68 -31.68
C PRO A 418 22.54 -30.57 -30.76
N ALA A 419 21.54 -29.86 -31.27
CA ALA A 419 20.21 -29.70 -30.72
C ALA A 419 19.41 -31.01 -30.65
N ALA A 420 18.60 -31.17 -29.59
CA ALA A 420 17.56 -32.18 -29.50
C ALA A 420 16.21 -31.51 -29.21
N SER A 421 15.26 -31.72 -30.12
CA SER A 421 13.83 -31.40 -30.01
C SER A 421 13.06 -32.48 -29.22
N PRO A 422 11.82 -32.21 -28.78
CA PRO A 422 11.21 -32.88 -27.65
C PRO A 422 10.48 -34.18 -28.05
N ALA A 423 10.54 -35.17 -27.16
CA ALA A 423 9.72 -36.37 -27.24
C ALA A 423 8.38 -36.17 -26.53
N THR A 424 7.33 -36.38 -27.31
CA THR A 424 5.93 -36.57 -26.93
C THR A 424 5.75 -37.72 -25.94
N SER A 425 4.95 -37.52 -24.89
CA SER A 425 4.24 -38.63 -24.23
C SER A 425 2.76 -38.30 -24.06
N SER A 426 1.98 -39.11 -24.77
CA SER A 426 0.52 -39.19 -24.73
C SER A 426 0.07 -39.93 -23.47
N LEU A 427 -0.83 -39.35 -22.69
CA LEU A 427 -1.71 -40.14 -21.81
C LEU A 427 -3.16 -39.65 -21.89
N ARG A 428 -3.93 -40.55 -22.49
CA ARG A 428 -5.39 -40.72 -22.61
C ARG A 428 -6.26 -39.87 -21.67
N ARG A 429 -7.09 -39.02 -22.28
CA ARG A 429 -8.41 -38.63 -21.75
C ARG A 429 -9.41 -39.75 -22.06
N ARG A 430 -10.14 -40.23 -21.04
CA ARG A 430 -11.49 -40.78 -21.19
C ARG A 430 -12.44 -39.78 -20.57
N GLY A 431 -13.42 -39.34 -21.36
CA GLY A 431 -14.51 -38.51 -20.89
C GLY A 431 -15.57 -39.32 -20.17
N HIS A 432 -16.34 -38.64 -19.31
CA HIS A 432 -17.76 -38.90 -19.18
C HIS A 432 -18.48 -37.59 -18.90
N LEU A 433 -19.49 -37.32 -19.73
CA LEU A 433 -20.53 -36.32 -19.53
C LEU A 433 -21.39 -36.68 -18.30
N GLY A 434 -21.89 -35.64 -17.63
CA GLY A 434 -22.97 -35.74 -16.65
C GLY A 434 -23.48 -34.36 -16.28
N LEU A 435 -24.39 -33.84 -17.10
CA LEU A 435 -25.28 -32.72 -16.77
C LEU A 435 -26.19 -33.11 -15.61
N HIS A 436 -26.28 -32.27 -14.57
CA HIS A 436 -27.50 -32.13 -13.77
C HIS A 436 -27.56 -30.71 -13.17
N GLN A 437 -28.51 -29.92 -13.67
CA GLN A 437 -29.16 -28.85 -12.92
C GLN A 437 -30.07 -29.49 -11.86
N ALA A 438 -30.16 -28.89 -10.67
CA ALA A 438 -31.39 -28.37 -10.02
C ALA A 438 -31.07 -27.96 -8.54
N PRO A 439 -31.99 -27.32 -7.79
CA PRO A 439 -31.77 -26.05 -7.11
C PRO A 439 -31.57 -26.22 -5.59
N GLN A 440 -31.02 -25.23 -4.90
CA GLN A 440 -31.22 -25.17 -3.46
C GLN A 440 -31.60 -23.77 -2.97
N GLU A 441 -32.74 -23.81 -2.30
CA GLU A 441 -33.47 -22.77 -1.63
C GLU A 441 -32.71 -22.21 -0.43
N ALA A 442 -33.13 -21.01 -0.06
CA ALA A 442 -32.74 -20.31 1.15
C ALA A 442 -33.03 -21.13 2.41
N CYS A 443 -32.06 -21.15 3.33
CA CYS A 443 -32.32 -21.33 4.75
C CYS A 443 -31.50 -20.31 5.53
N ALA A 444 -32.21 -19.36 6.12
CA ALA A 444 -31.70 -18.47 7.13
C ALA A 444 -31.40 -19.25 8.42
N SER A 445 -30.19 -19.12 8.95
CA SER A 445 -29.93 -19.32 10.36
C SER A 445 -28.84 -18.36 10.84
N SER A 446 -29.24 -17.57 11.81
CA SER A 446 -28.50 -16.53 12.51
C SER A 446 -27.47 -17.15 13.47
N HIS A 447 -26.18 -17.03 13.17
CA HIS A 447 -25.11 -17.07 14.17
C HIS A 447 -23.95 -16.18 13.72
N LEU A 448 -23.54 -15.28 14.62
CA LEU A 448 -22.46 -14.32 14.44
C LEU A 448 -21.14 -15.03 14.09
N HIS A 449 -20.71 -14.91 12.84
CA HIS A 449 -19.35 -15.20 12.39
C HIS A 449 -18.59 -13.86 12.23
N PRO A 450 -17.30 -13.78 12.60
CA PRO A 450 -16.47 -12.64 12.20
C PRO A 450 -16.43 -12.62 10.67
N LEU A 451 -16.81 -11.47 10.10
CA LEU A 451 -16.97 -11.24 8.68
C LEU A 451 -15.67 -11.59 7.94
N LEU A 452 -15.70 -12.65 7.13
CA LEU A 452 -14.67 -12.91 6.14
C LEU A 452 -14.79 -11.83 5.06
N PHE A 453 -13.86 -10.87 5.07
CA PHE A 453 -13.79 -9.83 4.05
C PHE A 453 -13.47 -10.46 2.67
N PRO A 454 -14.29 -10.25 1.63
CA PRO A 454 -13.90 -10.60 0.28
C PRO A 454 -12.78 -9.65 -0.18
N ASP A 455 -11.67 -10.23 -0.64
CA ASP A 455 -10.60 -9.46 -1.27
C ASP A 455 -10.96 -9.20 -2.74
N LEU A 456 -11.06 -7.91 -3.09
CA LEU A 456 -11.44 -7.44 -4.41
C LEU A 456 -10.26 -7.23 -5.37
N SER A 457 -9.04 -7.49 -4.94
CA SER A 457 -7.86 -7.34 -5.81
C SER A 457 -7.80 -8.34 -6.97
N GLY A 458 -8.68 -9.35 -7.01
CA GLY A 458 -8.91 -10.21 -8.18
C GLY A 458 -9.92 -9.69 -9.22
N LEU A 459 -10.59 -8.55 -8.98
CA LEU A 459 -11.64 -8.03 -9.88
C LEU A 459 -11.13 -7.59 -11.26
N GLU A 460 -9.83 -7.35 -11.42
CA GLU A 460 -9.25 -6.98 -12.72
C GLU A 460 -9.31 -8.13 -13.74
N GLU A 461 -9.24 -9.40 -13.32
CA GLU A 461 -9.25 -10.55 -14.24
C GLU A 461 -10.65 -10.85 -14.80
N SER A 462 -11.70 -10.75 -13.98
CA SER A 462 -13.08 -11.00 -14.41
C SER A 462 -13.59 -9.96 -15.41
N ALA A 463 -13.21 -8.68 -15.25
CA ALA A 463 -13.61 -7.62 -16.19
C ALA A 463 -12.88 -7.71 -17.54
N ARG A 464 -11.66 -8.29 -17.58
CA ARG A 464 -10.90 -8.52 -18.82
C ARG A 464 -11.48 -9.68 -19.63
N ALA A 465 -11.99 -10.71 -18.96
CA ALA A 465 -12.65 -11.86 -19.61
C ALA A 465 -13.96 -11.46 -20.31
N GLU A 466 -14.75 -10.54 -19.74
CA GLU A 466 -15.98 -10.05 -20.37
C GLU A 466 -15.72 -9.16 -21.61
N ARG A 467 -14.60 -8.43 -21.68
CA ARG A 467 -14.21 -7.66 -22.88
C ARG A 467 -13.56 -8.49 -23.98
N ALA A 468 -13.03 -9.67 -23.67
CA ALA A 468 -12.46 -10.57 -24.68
C ALA A 468 -13.54 -11.41 -25.42
N GLY A 469 -14.79 -11.44 -24.91
CA GLY A 469 -15.88 -12.23 -25.47
C GLY A 469 -16.70 -11.59 -26.59
N SER A 470 -16.44 -10.33 -26.95
CA SER A 470 -17.24 -9.59 -27.95
C SER A 470 -16.38 -9.00 -29.08
N GLY A 471 -15.44 -9.79 -29.62
CA GLY A 471 -14.62 -9.41 -30.76
C GLY A 471 -14.63 -10.46 -31.87
N GLY A 472 -15.55 -10.33 -32.83
CA GLY A 472 -15.47 -11.08 -34.08
C GLY A 472 -16.71 -10.97 -34.96
N HIS A 473 -16.73 -10.02 -35.89
CA HIS A 473 -16.73 -10.29 -37.34
C HIS A 473 -16.53 -8.98 -38.11
N SER A 474 -15.43 -8.94 -38.85
CA SER A 474 -15.02 -7.88 -39.77
C SER A 474 -15.85 -7.96 -41.06
N ALA A 475 -16.27 -6.80 -41.58
CA ALA A 475 -16.50 -6.63 -43.01
C ALA A 475 -16.11 -5.20 -43.44
N HIS A 476 -15.04 -5.13 -44.23
CA HIS A 476 -14.55 -3.96 -44.94
C HIS A 476 -15.63 -3.20 -45.72
N ARG A 477 -15.52 -1.86 -45.75
CA ARG A 477 -15.62 -1.04 -46.98
C ARG A 477 -15.10 0.39 -46.76
N THR A 478 -14.36 0.86 -47.75
CA THR A 478 -13.68 2.16 -47.88
C THR A 478 -14.63 3.32 -48.27
N PRO A 479 -14.18 4.59 -48.20
CA PRO A 479 -15.03 5.77 -48.21
C PRO A 479 -15.27 6.33 -49.62
N LEU A 480 -16.52 6.66 -49.96
CA LEU A 480 -16.86 7.55 -51.08
C LEU A 480 -18.24 8.20 -50.89
N GLN A 481 -18.23 9.52 -51.14
CA GLN A 481 -19.34 10.36 -51.62
C GLN A 481 -20.37 10.94 -50.63
N GLN A 482 -19.99 12.11 -50.14
CA GLN A 482 -20.77 13.35 -50.12
C GLN A 482 -21.82 13.47 -51.27
N ARG A 483 -23.11 13.69 -50.92
CA ARG A 483 -24.02 14.79 -51.34
C ARG A 483 -25.50 14.37 -51.47
N GLN A 484 -26.34 15.22 -50.86
CA GLN A 484 -27.72 15.61 -51.23
C GLN A 484 -28.80 14.51 -51.09
N LEU A 485 -30.00 14.75 -50.58
CA LEU A 485 -30.87 15.92 -50.74
C LEU A 485 -31.69 16.21 -49.46
N ASP A 486 -31.99 17.50 -49.30
CA ASP A 486 -33.09 18.06 -48.51
C ASP A 486 -34.47 17.49 -48.89
N THR A 487 -35.44 17.86 -48.04
CA THR A 487 -36.88 18.08 -48.34
C THR A 487 -37.82 16.85 -48.24
N LEU A 488 -38.63 16.78 -47.17
CA LEU A 488 -40.05 17.21 -47.16
C LEU A 488 -40.83 16.71 -45.93
N LYS A 489 -41.43 17.69 -45.24
CA LYS A 489 -42.80 17.72 -44.69
C LYS A 489 -43.15 16.86 -43.46
N SER A 490 -43.23 17.55 -42.33
CA SER A 490 -44.39 17.50 -41.41
C SER A 490 -45.65 18.04 -42.12
N PRO A 491 -46.87 17.61 -41.72
CA PRO A 491 -47.76 18.60 -41.08
C PRO A 491 -48.61 18.08 -39.89
N ARG A 492 -48.71 18.96 -38.89
CA ARG A 492 -49.85 19.42 -38.05
C ARG A 492 -51.11 18.53 -37.84
N ALA A 493 -51.38 18.31 -36.55
CA ALA A 493 -52.57 18.68 -35.75
C ALA A 493 -53.97 18.91 -36.39
N ALA A 494 -54.98 18.26 -35.78
CA ALA A 494 -56.21 18.80 -35.16
C ALA A 494 -57.56 18.14 -35.58
N ALA A 495 -58.38 17.90 -34.54
CA ALA A 495 -59.84 17.72 -34.48
C ALA A 495 -60.49 16.42 -35.02
N THR A 496 -60.91 15.54 -34.11
CA THR A 496 -62.32 15.41 -33.62
C THR A 496 -62.32 14.64 -32.31
#